data_AF-X1KU26-F1
#
_entry.id   AF-X1KU26-F1
#
_cell.length_a   1.000
_cell.length_b   1.000
_cell.length_c   1.000
_cell.angle_alpha   90.00
_cell.angle_beta   90.00
_cell.angle_gamma   90.00
#
_symmetry.space_group_name_H-M   'P 1'
#
loop_
_entity.id
_entity.type
_entity.pdbx_description
1 polymer ?
#
loop_
_entity_poly.entity_id
_entity_poly.type
_entity_poly.pdbx_seq_one_letter_code
_entity_poly.pdbx_strand_id
1 'polypeptide(L)'
;VAKGIRKKEFYGLDQLTNIGSKGNSLPDTMNNLYVHRNFIQYYEKRIYVLNNHSLQNYSTGVKINIDYLIYGNNPGIPLETIFNLFSVKQVIIDSSNSYWDNKRVKEECSIKNIHCYSVMESGAFVTNL
;
A
#
# COMPACT_ATOMS: atom_id res chain seq x y z
N VAL A 1 7.69 -25.26 19.39
CA VAL A 1 6.99 -25.17 18.08
C VAL A 1 5.49 -25.06 18.35
N ALA A 2 4.90 -23.88 18.16
CA ALA A 2 3.49 -23.66 18.50
C ALA A 2 2.58 -24.34 17.46
N LYS A 3 1.79 -25.32 17.93
CA LYS A 3 0.66 -25.92 17.22
C LYS A 3 -0.43 -24.84 17.06
N GLY A 4 -0.69 -24.34 15.87
CA GLY A 4 -1.80 -23.39 15.70
C GLY A 4 -2.09 -22.88 14.29
N ILE A 5 -1.09 -22.70 13.43
CA ILE A 5 -1.34 -22.19 12.07
C ILE A 5 -1.58 -23.39 11.14
N ARG A 6 -2.85 -23.69 10.85
CA ARG A 6 -3.24 -24.89 10.08
C ARG A 6 -2.98 -24.78 8.58
N LYS A 7 -2.70 -23.58 8.04
CA LYS A 7 -2.24 -23.37 6.66
C LYS A 7 -1.71 -21.93 6.53
N LYS A 8 -0.56 -21.73 5.89
CA LYS A 8 -0.11 -20.40 5.45
C LYS A 8 -0.36 -20.33 3.96
N GLU A 9 -1.12 -19.34 3.52
CA GLU A 9 -1.37 -19.06 2.12
C GLU A 9 -0.71 -17.73 1.77
N PHE A 10 -0.04 -17.69 0.61
CA PHE A 10 0.64 -16.50 0.11
C PHE A 10 -0.10 -16.01 -1.11
N TYR A 11 -0.55 -14.75 -1.07
CA TYR A 11 -1.25 -14.12 -2.18
C TYR A 11 -0.38 -12.97 -2.71
N GLY A 12 -0.07 -13.01 -4.00
CA GLY A 12 0.54 -11.88 -4.69
C GLY A 12 -0.42 -10.70 -4.81
N LEU A 13 0.10 -9.47 -4.87
CA LEU A 13 -0.72 -8.27 -5.07
C LEU A 13 -1.46 -8.31 -6.42
N ASP A 14 -0.83 -8.87 -7.45
CA ASP A 14 -1.43 -9.14 -8.76
C ASP A 14 -2.63 -10.09 -8.66
N GLN A 15 -2.53 -11.10 -7.78
CA GLN A 15 -3.63 -12.03 -7.53
C GLN A 15 -4.78 -11.29 -6.85
N LEU A 16 -4.51 -10.48 -5.82
CA LEU A 16 -5.52 -9.75 -5.06
C LEU A 16 -6.25 -8.69 -5.89
N THR A 17 -5.52 -7.89 -6.65
CA THR A 17 -6.09 -6.78 -7.44
C THR A 17 -6.96 -7.25 -8.62
N ASN A 18 -6.80 -8.49 -9.07
CA ASN A 18 -7.57 -9.08 -10.18
C ASN A 18 -8.85 -9.82 -9.75
N ILE A 19 -9.09 -10.00 -8.44
CA ILE A 19 -10.24 -10.75 -7.90
C ILE A 19 -11.58 -10.12 -8.32
N GLY A 20 -11.67 -8.78 -8.32
CA GLY A 20 -12.87 -8.06 -8.74
C GLY A 20 -13.18 -8.12 -10.25
N SER A 21 -12.22 -8.55 -11.07
CA SER A 21 -12.33 -8.50 -12.54
C SER A 21 -12.68 -9.85 -13.19
N LYS A 22 -12.55 -10.96 -12.47
CA LYS A 22 -12.65 -12.33 -13.03
C LYS A 22 -13.53 -13.28 -12.22
N GLY A 23 -14.66 -12.82 -11.65
CA GLY A 23 -15.66 -13.72 -11.05
C GLY A 23 -15.13 -14.73 -10.00
N ASN A 24 -13.93 -14.52 -9.47
CA ASN A 24 -13.30 -15.39 -8.50
C ASN A 24 -13.76 -14.88 -7.14
N SER A 25 -14.54 -15.67 -6.43
CA SER A 25 -14.83 -15.40 -5.03
C SER A 25 -13.55 -15.60 -4.22
N LEU A 26 -13.26 -14.66 -3.31
CA LEU A 26 -12.33 -14.90 -2.24
C LEU A 26 -12.75 -16.19 -1.50
N PRO A 27 -11.81 -17.02 -1.02
CA PRO A 27 -12.17 -18.13 -0.15
C PRO A 27 -12.96 -17.62 1.07
N ASP A 28 -13.94 -18.37 1.56
CA ASP A 28 -14.77 -18.00 2.74
C ASP A 28 -13.94 -17.68 4.00
N THR A 29 -12.68 -18.10 4.05
CA THR A 29 -11.72 -17.75 5.12
C THR A 29 -11.25 -16.29 5.09
N MET A 30 -11.57 -15.53 4.03
CA MET A 30 -11.13 -14.15 3.83
C MET A 30 -12.27 -13.12 3.97
N ASN A 31 -13.29 -13.41 4.78
CA ASN A 31 -14.46 -12.53 4.98
C ASN A 31 -14.13 -11.09 5.43
N ASN A 32 -12.94 -10.86 5.98
CA ASN A 32 -12.49 -9.53 6.42
C ASN A 32 -11.51 -8.86 5.44
N LEU A 33 -11.29 -9.45 4.26
CA LEU A 33 -10.49 -8.87 3.20
C LEU A 33 -11.39 -8.22 2.15
N TYR A 34 -11.20 -6.94 1.94
CA TYR A 34 -11.77 -6.19 0.83
C TYR A 34 -10.64 -5.73 -0.09
N VAL A 35 -10.75 -6.03 -1.38
CA VAL A 35 -9.80 -5.56 -2.40
C VAL A 35 -10.56 -4.92 -3.54
N HIS A 36 -10.22 -3.68 -3.85
CA HIS A 36 -10.77 -2.97 -4.99
C HIS A 36 -9.70 -2.11 -5.64
N ARG A 37 -9.29 -2.49 -6.86
CA ARG A 37 -8.19 -1.84 -7.59
C ARG A 37 -6.93 -1.77 -6.71
N ASN A 38 -6.42 -0.58 -6.45
CA ASN A 38 -5.22 -0.32 -5.67
C ASN A 38 -5.48 -0.20 -4.16
N PHE A 39 -6.71 -0.43 -3.71
CA PHE A 39 -7.10 -0.33 -2.31
C PHE A 39 -7.34 -1.72 -1.73
N ILE A 40 -6.68 -1.99 -0.61
CA ILE A 40 -6.80 -3.23 0.16
C ILE A 40 -7.20 -2.86 1.58
N GLN A 41 -8.22 -3.51 2.11
CA GLN A 41 -8.60 -3.40 3.51
C GLN A 41 -8.66 -4.79 4.12
N TYR A 42 -7.99 -4.96 5.25
CA TYR A 42 -8.05 -6.16 6.07
C TYR A 42 -8.42 -5.76 7.50
N TYR A 43 -9.59 -6.19 7.97
CA TYR A 43 -10.22 -5.62 9.16
C TYR A 43 -10.26 -4.08 9.12
N GLU A 44 -9.58 -3.44 10.07
CA GLU A 44 -9.47 -2.00 10.23
C GLU A 44 -8.30 -1.39 9.46
N LYS A 45 -7.34 -2.21 9.02
CA LYS A 45 -6.14 -1.74 8.33
C LYS A 45 -6.45 -1.47 6.87
N ARG A 46 -6.08 -0.27 6.42
CA ARG A 46 -6.26 0.18 5.05
C ARG A 46 -4.92 0.42 4.40
N ILE A 47 -4.74 -0.20 3.24
CA ILE A 47 -3.50 -0.18 2.47
C ILE A 47 -3.83 0.35 1.08
N TYR A 48 -3.09 1.35 0.63
CA TYR A 48 -3.16 1.82 -0.75
C TYR A 48 -1.85 1.49 -1.47
N VAL A 49 -1.96 0.86 -2.64
CA VAL A 49 -0.82 0.47 -3.48
C VAL A 49 -0.70 1.44 -4.64
N LEU A 50 0.24 2.37 -4.55
CA LEU A 50 0.56 3.27 -5.65
C LEU A 50 1.69 2.68 -6.50
N ASN A 51 1.31 2.03 -7.60
CA ASN A 51 2.23 1.38 -8.54
C ASN A 51 2.03 1.86 -9.99
N ASN A 52 1.24 2.92 -10.20
CA ASN A 52 0.87 3.45 -11.50
C ASN A 52 0.59 4.96 -11.41
N HIS A 53 0.33 5.59 -12.55
CA HIS A 53 0.14 7.04 -12.65
C HIS A 53 -1.32 7.50 -12.40
N SER A 54 -2.19 6.64 -11.86
CA SER A 54 -3.65 6.84 -11.92
C SER A 54 -4.23 7.91 -10.98
N LEU A 55 -3.45 8.46 -10.04
CA LEU A 55 -3.97 9.38 -9.02
C LEU A 55 -4.11 10.84 -9.45
N GLN A 56 -3.56 11.25 -10.60
CA GLN A 56 -3.40 12.67 -10.95
C GLN A 56 -4.71 13.46 -11.15
N ASN A 57 -5.85 12.77 -11.32
CA ASN A 57 -7.14 13.41 -11.64
C ASN A 57 -8.21 13.29 -10.54
N TYR A 58 -7.85 12.81 -9.35
CA TYR A 58 -8.81 12.71 -8.24
C TYR A 58 -8.74 13.97 -7.38
N SER A 59 -9.91 14.41 -6.91
CA SER A 59 -10.04 15.35 -5.80
C SER A 59 -11.10 14.83 -4.84
N THR A 60 -10.96 15.12 -3.56
CA THR A 60 -11.94 14.74 -2.53
C THR A 60 -12.13 15.88 -1.55
N GLY A 61 -13.38 16.10 -1.14
CA GLY A 61 -13.70 17.04 -0.07
C GLY A 61 -13.29 16.52 1.33
N VAL A 62 -13.08 15.21 1.46
CA VAL A 62 -12.68 14.56 2.71
C VAL A 62 -11.58 13.54 2.44
N LYS A 63 -10.46 13.66 3.15
CA LYS A 63 -9.33 12.72 3.01
C LYS A 63 -9.71 11.34 3.51
N ILE A 64 -9.28 10.31 2.78
CA ILE A 64 -9.47 8.91 3.18
C ILE A 64 -8.32 8.51 4.11
N ASN A 65 -8.63 7.99 5.30
CA ASN A 65 -7.62 7.47 6.21
C ASN A 65 -7.07 6.13 5.69
N ILE A 66 -5.75 6.05 5.54
CA ILE A 66 -5.02 4.82 5.25
C ILE A 66 -3.86 4.64 6.23
N ASP A 67 -3.62 3.40 6.63
CA ASP A 67 -2.54 3.06 7.53
C ASP A 67 -1.21 2.95 6.78
N TYR A 68 -1.24 2.33 5.60
CA TYR A 68 -0.05 2.08 4.79
C TYR A 68 -0.23 2.54 3.35
N LEU A 69 0.69 3.37 2.87
CA LEU A 69 0.88 3.66 1.46
C LEU A 69 2.08 2.86 0.96
N ILE A 70 1.88 1.96 0.01
CA ILE A 70 2.98 1.32 -0.73
C ILE A 70 3.27 2.17 -1.95
N TYR A 71 4.44 2.81 -1.99
CA TYR A 71 4.92 3.62 -3.10
C TYR A 71 5.89 2.78 -3.94
N GLY A 72 5.49 2.36 -5.14
CA GLY A 72 6.24 1.41 -5.97
C GLY A 72 6.23 1.73 -7.46
N ASN A 73 7.15 1.12 -8.19
CA ASN A 73 7.30 1.21 -9.64
C ASN A 73 7.49 2.63 -10.20
N ASN A 74 8.16 3.53 -9.46
CA ASN A 74 8.46 4.91 -9.91
C ASN A 74 7.23 5.64 -10.49
N PRO A 75 6.14 5.82 -9.73
CA PRO A 75 4.90 6.36 -10.26
C PRO A 75 5.02 7.84 -10.66
N GLY A 76 6.12 8.51 -10.30
CA GLY A 76 6.37 9.92 -10.62
C GLY A 76 5.37 10.89 -9.97
N ILE A 77 4.60 10.44 -8.97
CA ILE A 77 3.60 11.26 -8.28
C ILE A 77 4.22 11.81 -6.98
N PRO A 78 4.20 13.14 -6.77
CA PRO A 78 4.61 13.73 -5.49
C PRO A 78 3.70 13.28 -4.35
N LEU A 79 4.26 13.00 -3.18
CA LEU A 79 3.47 12.60 -2.00
C LEU A 79 2.47 13.67 -1.61
N GLU A 80 2.72 14.94 -1.89
CA GLU A 80 1.75 16.01 -1.66
C GLU A 80 0.43 15.79 -2.40
N THR A 81 0.48 15.31 -3.64
CA THR A 81 -0.73 14.95 -4.40
C THR A 81 -1.50 13.84 -3.68
N ILE A 82 -0.79 12.87 -3.13
CA ILE A 82 -1.36 11.75 -2.39
C ILE A 82 -1.95 12.23 -1.06
N PHE A 83 -1.24 13.08 -0.33
CA PHE A 83 -1.67 13.62 0.97
C PHE A 83 -2.85 14.58 0.85
N ASN A 84 -3.15 15.10 -0.33
CA ASN A 84 -4.39 15.82 -0.59
C ASN A 84 -5.61 14.88 -0.64
N LEU A 85 -5.40 13.61 -0.98
CA LEU A 85 -6.45 12.60 -1.08
C LEU A 85 -6.55 11.72 0.16
N PHE A 86 -5.42 11.49 0.82
CA PHE A 86 -5.29 10.52 1.90
C PHE A 86 -4.69 11.14 3.16
N SER A 87 -5.14 10.68 4.32
CA SER A 87 -4.41 10.83 5.58
C SER A 87 -3.62 9.55 5.81
N VAL A 88 -2.29 9.63 5.70
CA VAL A 88 -1.39 8.47 5.64
C VAL A 88 -0.59 8.37 6.93
N LYS A 89 -0.63 7.21 7.59
CA LYS A 89 0.19 6.98 8.80
C LYS A 89 1.62 6.58 8.49
N GLN A 90 1.82 5.76 7.46
CA GLN A 90 3.13 5.27 7.07
C GLN A 90 3.25 5.06 5.56
N VAL A 91 4.40 5.48 5.01
CA VAL A 91 4.80 5.24 3.62
C VAL A 91 5.84 4.12 3.60
N ILE A 92 5.65 3.15 2.72
CA ILE A 92 6.57 2.05 2.44
C ILE A 92 7.04 2.24 1.00
N ILE A 93 8.33 2.53 0.83
CA ILE A 93 8.96 2.68 -0.47
C ILE A 93 9.44 1.30 -0.91
N ASP A 94 8.78 0.77 -1.94
CA ASP A 94 9.13 -0.53 -2.52
C ASP A 94 10.51 -0.46 -3.22
N SER A 95 11.18 -1.61 -3.30
CA SER A 95 12.53 -1.71 -3.89
C SER A 95 12.54 -1.51 -5.41
N SER A 96 11.38 -1.54 -6.08
CA SER A 96 11.24 -1.21 -7.50
C SER A 96 11.50 0.26 -7.86
N ASN A 97 11.57 1.16 -6.86
CA ASN A 97 11.86 2.57 -7.12
C ASN A 97 13.35 2.82 -7.36
N SER A 98 13.66 3.81 -8.20
CA SER A 98 15.00 4.31 -8.42
C SER A 98 15.56 4.97 -7.16
N TYR A 99 16.89 5.02 -7.06
CA TYR A 99 17.57 5.70 -5.95
C TYR A 99 17.09 7.16 -5.76
N TRP A 100 16.90 7.87 -6.87
CA TRP A 100 16.46 9.27 -6.86
C TRP A 100 15.03 9.41 -6.34
N ASP A 101 14.10 8.57 -6.79
CA ASP A 101 12.72 8.58 -6.30
C ASP A 101 12.66 8.18 -4.82
N ASN A 102 13.44 7.17 -4.41
CA ASN A 102 13.53 6.76 -3.00
C ASN A 102 13.98 7.92 -2.11
N LYS A 103 15.07 8.60 -2.50
CA LYS A 103 15.59 9.77 -1.78
C LYS A 103 14.56 10.90 -1.71
N ARG A 104 13.94 11.26 -2.85
CA ARG A 104 12.90 12.30 -2.90
C ARG A 104 11.72 11.98 -1.99
N VAL A 105 11.18 10.76 -2.06
CA VAL A 105 10.01 10.35 -1.27
C VAL A 105 10.34 10.33 0.24
N LYS A 106 11.56 9.93 0.62
CA LYS A 106 12.03 10.03 2.01
C LYS A 106 12.12 11.49 2.49
N GLU A 107 12.66 12.37 1.67
CA GLU A 107 12.74 13.81 1.98
C GLU A 107 11.34 14.41 2.15
N GLU A 108 10.41 14.11 1.25
CA GLU A 108 9.01 14.54 1.34
C GLU A 108 8.33 14.03 2.63
N CYS A 109 8.57 12.77 3.01
CA CYS A 109 8.07 12.23 4.28
C CYS A 109 8.65 12.95 5.49
N SER A 110 9.96 13.24 5.48
CA SER A 110 10.63 13.98 6.55
C SER A 110 10.03 15.38 6.74
N ILE A 111 9.84 16.12 5.64
CA ILE A 111 9.25 17.46 5.65
C ILE A 111 7.82 17.46 6.21
N LYS A 112 7.02 16.44 5.86
CA LYS A 112 5.62 16.33 6.31
C LYS A 112 5.48 15.58 7.65
N ASN A 113 6.59 15.19 8.29
CA ASN A 113 6.64 14.41 9.54
C ASN A 113 5.81 13.10 9.47
N ILE A 114 5.96 12.35 8.39
CA ILE A 114 5.30 11.07 8.15
C ILE A 114 6.33 9.95 8.22
N HIS A 115 5.97 8.84 8.89
CA HIS A 115 6.84 7.68 8.96
C HIS A 115 7.07 7.09 7.56
N CYS A 116 8.34 6.86 7.23
CA CYS A 116 8.74 6.33 5.94
C CYS A 116 9.70 5.15 6.13
N TYR A 117 9.47 4.07 5.41
CA TYR A 117 10.32 2.87 5.41
C TYR A 117 10.80 2.57 4.00
N SER A 118 12.11 2.47 3.80
CA SER A 118 12.71 2.11 2.52
C SER A 118 13.07 0.63 2.48
N VAL A 119 12.38 -0.15 1.65
CA VAL A 119 12.67 -1.58 1.49
C VAL A 119 14.06 -1.80 0.89
N MET A 120 14.49 -0.90 0.00
CA MET A 120 15.83 -0.94 -0.61
C MET A 120 16.96 -0.83 0.43
N GLU A 121 16.76 -0.03 1.49
CA GLU A 121 17.79 0.23 2.49
C GLU A 121 17.68 -0.68 3.72
N SER A 122 16.45 -1.01 4.14
CA SER A 122 16.18 -1.66 5.43
C SER A 122 15.73 -3.11 5.29
N GLY A 123 15.58 -3.63 4.07
CA GLY A 123 15.07 -4.97 3.80
C GLY A 123 13.54 -5.03 3.81
N ALA A 124 12.99 -6.24 3.96
CA ALA A 124 11.54 -6.45 3.87
C ALA A 124 10.80 -5.79 5.05
N PHE A 125 9.74 -5.01 4.75
CA PHE A 125 8.83 -4.48 5.76
C PHE A 125 7.88 -5.58 6.25
N VAL A 126 7.80 -5.76 7.58
CA VAL A 126 6.92 -6.75 8.22
C VAL A 126 6.09 -6.07 9.30
N THR A 127 4.76 -6.26 9.25
CA THR A 127 3.82 -5.73 10.25
C THR A 127 2.71 -6.73 10.53
N ASN A 128 2.07 -6.59 11.71
CA ASN A 128 0.82 -7.28 12.02
C ASN A 128 -0.34 -6.41 11.52
N LEU A 129 -1.29 -7.04 10.83
CA LEU A 129 -2.49 -6.41 10.29
C LEU A 129 -3.72 -6.78 11.13
#